data_AF-A0A521P3T9-F1
#
_entry.id   AF-A0A521P3T9-F1
#
_cell.length_a   1.000
_cell.length_b   1.000
_cell.length_c   1.000
_cell.angle_alpha   90.00
_cell.angle_beta   90.00
_cell.angle_gamma   90.00
#
_symmetry.space_group_name_H-M   'P 1'
#
loop_
_entity.id
_entity.type
_entity.pdbx_description
1 polymer ?
#
loop_
_entity_poly.entity_id
_entity_poly.type
_entity_poly.pdbx_seq_one_letter_code
_entity_poly.pdbx_strand_id
1 'polypeptide(L)'
;MMWIWVVLAAVAAQRLWELWLADRNTKRLLAEGAVEVGAAHYPLFILLHASWLAAIAIVTPWTMVPNLWWLGLYIVLQFGRLWVIATLGRFWTTRIITLPAAPLVRRGPYRFMRHPNYLVASLEIAVLPLAFGQVWIALVWSVANALLVGWRIRIEDRALRERR
;
A
#
# COMPACT_ATOMS: atom_id res chain seq x y z
N MET A 1 -7.43 -26.06 -10.79
CA MET A 1 -6.47 -25.47 -9.84
C MET A 1 -7.09 -24.21 -9.26
N MET A 2 -7.14 -24.05 -7.94
CA MET A 2 -7.81 -22.91 -7.30
C MET A 2 -6.89 -21.68 -7.27
N TRP A 3 -6.56 -21.13 -8.44
CA TRP A 3 -5.60 -20.04 -8.61
C TRP A 3 -5.90 -18.82 -7.75
N ILE A 4 -7.19 -18.49 -7.57
CA ILE A 4 -7.62 -17.37 -6.75
C ILE A 4 -7.11 -17.45 -5.32
N TRP A 5 -7.19 -18.61 -4.68
CA TRP A 5 -6.75 -18.76 -3.28
C TRP A 5 -5.24 -18.65 -3.15
N VAL A 6 -4.50 -19.17 -4.13
CA VAL A 6 -3.03 -19.04 -4.16
C VAL A 6 -2.64 -17.57 -4.27
N VAL A 7 -3.26 -16.83 -5.20
CA VAL A 7 -2.99 -15.40 -5.38
C VAL A 7 -3.41 -14.60 -4.14
N LEU A 8 -4.60 -14.81 -3.61
CA LEU A 8 -5.08 -14.09 -2.42
C LEU A 8 -4.24 -14.40 -1.18
N ALA A 9 -3.83 -15.66 -0.98
CA ALA A 9 -2.95 -16.04 0.10
C ALA A 9 -1.57 -15.39 -0.04
N ALA A 10 -1.01 -15.33 -1.25
CA ALA A 10 0.26 -14.65 -1.51
C ALA A 10 0.16 -13.15 -1.20
N VAL A 11 -0.90 -12.47 -1.67
CA VAL A 11 -1.13 -11.05 -1.37
C VAL A 11 -1.36 -10.82 0.12
N ALA A 12 -2.15 -11.67 0.79
CA ALA A 12 -2.36 -11.56 2.23
C ALA A 12 -1.05 -11.73 3.02
N ALA A 13 -0.24 -12.74 2.68
CA ALA A 13 1.06 -12.97 3.30
C ALA A 13 2.00 -11.77 3.11
N GLN A 14 2.04 -11.20 1.90
CA GLN A 14 2.79 -9.98 1.61
C GLN A 14 2.32 -8.80 2.48
N ARG A 15 1.01 -8.58 2.62
CA ARG A 15 0.46 -7.51 3.49
C ARG A 15 0.85 -7.71 4.94
N LEU A 16 0.84 -8.94 5.43
CA LEU A 16 1.27 -9.23 6.81
C LEU A 16 2.76 -8.98 7.01
N TRP A 17 3.60 -9.38 6.04
CA TRP A 17 5.04 -9.09 6.07
C TRP A 17 5.32 -7.59 6.07
N GLU A 18 4.62 -6.84 5.22
CA GLU A 18 4.65 -5.37 5.18
C GLU A 18 4.27 -4.75 6.53
N LEU A 19 3.18 -5.21 7.15
CA LEU A 19 2.74 -4.71 8.45
C LEU A 19 3.79 -5.00 9.54
N TRP A 20 4.38 -6.19 9.54
CA TRP A 20 5.45 -6.55 10.46
C TRP A 20 6.69 -5.65 10.27
N LEU A 21 7.11 -5.43 9.03
CA LEU A 21 8.27 -4.59 8.72
C LEU A 21 8.00 -3.14 9.14
N ALA A 22 6.81 -2.62 8.85
CA ALA A 22 6.38 -1.29 9.22
C ALA A 22 6.33 -1.10 10.74
N ASP A 23 5.81 -2.09 11.49
CA ASP A 23 5.78 -2.05 12.96
C ASP A 23 7.20 -2.02 13.54
N ARG A 24 8.10 -2.87 13.02
CA ARG A 24 9.51 -2.90 13.43
C ARG A 24 10.20 -1.56 13.19
N ASN A 25 10.00 -0.97 12.00
CA ASN A 25 10.56 0.35 11.69
C ASN A 25 9.94 1.45 12.54
N THR A 26 8.63 1.41 12.78
CA THR A 26 7.91 2.39 13.62
C THR A 26 8.47 2.39 15.04
N LYS A 27 8.62 1.22 15.67
CA LYS A 27 9.20 1.10 17.02
C LYS A 27 10.60 1.69 17.11
N ARG A 28 11.45 1.43 16.11
CA ARG A 28 12.80 2.03 16.06
C ARG A 28 12.75 3.55 15.91
N LEU A 29 11.90 4.07 15.02
CA LEU A 29 11.78 5.51 14.79
C LEU A 29 11.23 6.24 16.02
N LEU A 30 10.24 5.68 16.71
CA LEU A 30 9.71 6.23 17.96
C LEU A 30 10.78 6.26 19.06
N ALA A 31 11.62 5.22 19.16
CA ALA A 31 12.75 5.21 20.08
C ALA A 31 13.82 6.27 19.73
N GLU A 32 13.93 6.65 18.46
CA GLU A 32 14.77 7.76 17.98
C GLU A 32 14.10 9.15 18.14
N GLY A 33 12.92 9.23 18.78
CA GLY A 33 12.21 10.48 19.03
C GLY A 33 11.27 10.93 17.89
N ALA A 34 10.90 10.02 16.99
CA ALA A 34 9.90 10.32 15.97
C ALA A 34 8.49 10.46 16.58
N VAL A 35 7.63 11.21 15.89
CA VAL A 35 6.24 11.44 16.30
C VAL A 35 5.29 10.82 15.27
N GLU A 36 4.30 10.08 15.76
CA GLU A 36 3.21 9.57 14.93
C GLU A 36 2.14 10.65 14.70
N VAL A 37 1.77 10.86 13.44
CA VAL A 37 0.75 11.82 13.02
C VAL A 37 -0.42 11.07 12.40
N GLY A 38 -1.66 11.42 12.77
CA GLY A 38 -2.85 10.88 12.10
C GLY A 38 -3.19 9.42 12.41
N ALA A 39 -2.75 8.89 13.56
CA ALA A 39 -2.98 7.50 14.01
C ALA A 39 -4.44 7.02 13.89
N ALA A 40 -5.42 7.92 14.12
CA ALA A 40 -6.84 7.59 14.09
C ALA A 40 -7.35 7.01 12.76
N HIS A 41 -6.64 7.22 11.66
CA HIS A 41 -7.11 6.86 10.32
C HIS A 41 -6.36 5.67 9.73
N TYR A 42 -5.31 5.21 10.42
CA TYR A 42 -4.58 4.01 10.06
C TYR A 42 -5.47 2.74 10.01
N PRO A 43 -6.42 2.52 10.95
CA PRO A 43 -7.34 1.38 10.87
C PRO A 43 -8.18 1.36 9.59
N LEU A 44 -8.50 2.53 9.01
CA LEU A 44 -9.28 2.59 7.77
C LEU A 44 -8.53 1.96 6.59
N PHE A 45 -7.20 2.10 6.53
CA PHE A 45 -6.40 1.44 5.49
C PHE A 45 -6.37 -0.08 5.66
N ILE A 46 -6.31 -0.56 6.91
CA ILE A 46 -6.38 -2.01 7.19
C ILE A 46 -7.75 -2.54 6.77
N LEU A 47 -8.83 -1.87 7.17
CA LEU A 47 -10.20 -2.26 6.81
C LEU A 47 -10.42 -2.24 5.31
N LEU A 48 -9.91 -1.22 4.61
CA LEU A 48 -9.97 -1.14 3.15
C LEU A 48 -9.32 -2.37 2.50
N HIS A 49 -8.09 -2.74 2.89
CA HIS A 49 -7.38 -3.87 2.28
C HIS A 49 -7.99 -5.22 2.68
N ALA A 50 -8.44 -5.36 3.92
CA ALA A 50 -9.10 -6.57 4.40
C ALA A 50 -10.44 -6.79 3.68
N SER A 51 -11.29 -5.76 3.61
CA SER A 51 -12.56 -5.81 2.88
C SER A 51 -12.36 -6.02 1.38
N TRP A 52 -11.30 -5.46 0.78
CA TRP A 52 -10.94 -5.68 -0.61
C TRP A 52 -10.62 -7.15 -0.91
N LEU A 53 -9.73 -7.75 -0.11
CA LEU A 53 -9.39 -9.17 -0.27
C LEU A 53 -10.61 -10.07 -0.01
N ALA A 54 -11.42 -9.75 1.00
CA ALA A 54 -12.65 -10.47 1.28
C ALA A 54 -13.66 -10.38 0.13
N ALA A 55 -13.84 -9.20 -0.46
CA ALA A 55 -14.73 -9.01 -1.60
C ALA A 55 -14.29 -9.85 -2.81
N ILE A 56 -12.99 -9.87 -3.13
CA ILE A 56 -12.47 -10.71 -4.21
C ILE A 56 -12.72 -12.20 -3.88
N ALA A 57 -12.43 -12.63 -2.65
CA ALA A 57 -12.60 -14.02 -2.21
C ALA A 57 -14.04 -14.51 -2.27
N ILE A 58 -15.01 -13.66 -1.92
CA ILE A 58 -16.43 -14.03 -1.83
C ILE A 58 -17.13 -13.96 -3.19
N VAL A 59 -16.85 -12.92 -3.98
CA VAL A 59 -17.58 -12.64 -5.22
C VAL A 59 -17.01 -13.42 -6.40
N THR A 60 -15.70 -13.65 -6.42
CA THR A 60 -15.05 -14.27 -7.58
C THR A 60 -15.20 -15.80 -7.53
N PRO A 61 -15.69 -16.44 -8.61
CA PRO A 61 -15.73 -17.89 -8.69
C PRO A 61 -14.35 -18.52 -8.49
N TRP A 62 -14.26 -19.51 -7.61
CA TRP A 62 -13.08 -20.35 -7.38
C TRP A 62 -12.47 -21.05 -8.61
N THR A 63 -13.27 -21.23 -9.67
CA THR A 63 -12.82 -21.78 -10.96
C THR A 63 -12.22 -20.72 -11.89
N MET A 64 -12.29 -19.44 -11.54
CA MET A 64 -11.79 -18.34 -12.36
C MET A 64 -10.27 -18.41 -12.50
N VAL A 65 -9.80 -18.39 -13.75
CA VAL A 65 -8.39 -18.35 -14.08
C VAL A 65 -7.98 -16.87 -14.20
N PRO A 66 -6.90 -16.44 -13.55
CA PRO A 66 -6.45 -15.05 -13.65
C PRO A 66 -6.00 -14.74 -15.07
N ASN A 67 -6.40 -13.58 -15.58
CA ASN A 67 -5.91 -13.04 -16.83
C ASN A 67 -4.41 -12.72 -16.70
N LEU A 68 -3.58 -13.36 -17.53
CA LEU A 68 -2.13 -13.26 -17.45
C LEU A 68 -1.59 -11.84 -17.70
N TRP A 69 -2.27 -11.03 -18.51
CA TRP A 69 -1.85 -9.64 -18.74
C TRP A 69 -1.96 -8.80 -17.47
N TRP A 70 -3.12 -8.87 -16.81
CA TRP A 70 -3.35 -8.17 -15.55
C TRP A 70 -2.50 -8.73 -14.42
N LEU A 71 -2.31 -10.05 -14.35
CA LEU A 71 -1.44 -10.67 -13.36
C LEU A 71 0.04 -10.28 -13.59
N GLY A 72 0.49 -10.25 -14.84
CA GLY A 72 1.83 -9.77 -15.21
C GLY A 72 2.04 -8.31 -14.80
N LEU A 73 1.04 -7.45 -15.06
CA LEU A 73 1.07 -6.06 -14.58
C LEU A 73 1.13 -5.98 -13.06
N TYR A 74 0.35 -6.82 -12.35
CA TYR A 74 0.39 -6.88 -10.88
C TYR A 74 1.79 -7.26 -10.36
N ILE A 75 2.45 -8.22 -11.00
CA ILE A 75 3.82 -8.63 -10.67
C ILE A 75 4.80 -7.46 -10.89
N VAL A 76 4.66 -6.70 -11.99
CA VAL A 76 5.47 -5.49 -12.22
C VAL A 76 5.28 -4.46 -11.09
N LEU A 77 4.06 -4.29 -10.60
CA LEU A 77 3.78 -3.42 -9.45
C LEU A 77 4.47 -3.90 -8.17
N GLN A 78 4.61 -5.22 -7.96
CA GLN A 78 5.35 -5.76 -6.83
C GLN A 78 6.83 -5.37 -6.85
N PHE A 79 7.47 -5.35 -8.03
CA PHE A 79 8.83 -4.83 -8.15
C PHE A 79 8.90 -3.34 -7.81
N GLY A 80 7.93 -2.54 -8.26
CA GLY A 80 7.83 -1.12 -7.89
C GLY A 80 7.71 -0.93 -6.39
N ARG A 81 6.91 -1.77 -5.72
CA ARG A 81 6.75 -1.77 -4.27
C ARG A 81 8.04 -2.11 -3.54
N LEU A 82 8.70 -3.20 -3.92
CA LEU A 82 9.98 -3.58 -3.33
C LEU A 82 11.03 -2.50 -3.53
N TRP A 83 11.03 -1.82 -4.68
CA TRP A 83 11.91 -0.68 -4.92
C TRP A 83 11.63 0.51 -3.99
N VAL A 84 10.34 0.82 -3.74
CA VAL A 84 9.94 1.85 -2.76
C VAL A 84 10.39 1.47 -1.36
N ILE A 85 10.13 0.23 -0.93
CA ILE A 85 10.53 -0.29 0.38
C ILE A 85 12.06 -0.23 0.54
N ALA A 86 12.81 -0.68 -0.45
CA ALA A 86 14.28 -0.65 -0.43
C ALA A 86 14.83 0.77 -0.40
N THR A 87 14.19 1.70 -1.11
CA THR A 87 14.64 3.10 -1.19
C THR A 87 14.47 3.83 0.14
N LEU A 88 13.31 3.69 0.78
CA LEU A 88 13.03 4.26 2.11
C LEU A 88 13.74 3.48 3.22
N GLY A 89 13.89 2.17 3.04
CA GLY A 89 14.52 1.25 3.98
C GLY A 89 13.97 1.41 5.38
N ARG A 90 14.81 1.96 6.26
CA ARG A 90 14.54 2.13 7.69
C ARG A 90 13.39 3.11 7.99
N PHE A 91 13.07 3.98 7.04
CA PHE A 91 12.01 5.00 7.14
C PHE A 91 10.68 4.52 6.55
N TRP A 92 10.63 3.31 5.98
CA TRP A 92 9.40 2.79 5.41
C TRP A 92 8.44 2.35 6.54
N THR A 93 7.30 3.03 6.65
CA THR A 93 6.25 2.72 7.60
C THR A 93 4.88 2.83 6.93
N THR A 94 3.93 2.00 7.37
CA THR A 94 2.53 2.09 6.94
C THR A 94 1.77 3.19 7.67
N ARG A 95 2.29 3.67 8.81
CA ARG A 95 1.82 4.83 9.59
C ARG A 95 2.59 6.08 9.18
N ILE A 96 2.02 7.27 9.42
CA ILE A 96 2.74 8.54 9.16
C ILE A 96 3.62 8.81 10.38
N ILE A 97 4.89 8.44 10.27
CA ILE A 97 5.90 8.68 11.31
C ILE A 97 6.83 9.76 10.80
N THR A 98 7.03 10.80 11.61
CA THR A 98 7.86 11.94 11.23
C THR A 98 8.99 12.13 12.23
N LEU A 99 10.25 12.07 11.78
CA LEU A 99 11.44 12.30 12.62
C LEU A 99 12.07 13.65 12.28
N PRO A 100 11.95 14.71 13.12
CA PRO A 100 12.31 16.09 12.75
C PRO A 100 13.72 16.25 12.19
N ALA A 101 14.67 15.52 12.76
CA ALA A 101 16.09 15.59 12.39
C ALA A 101 16.47 14.76 11.15
N ALA A 102 15.54 14.00 10.54
CA ALA A 102 15.87 13.10 9.44
C ALA A 102 15.81 13.80 8.06
N PRO A 103 16.81 13.60 7.17
CA PRO A 103 16.78 14.15 5.83
C PRO A 103 15.71 13.47 4.96
N LEU A 104 15.02 14.28 4.14
CA LEU A 104 14.04 13.77 3.17
C LEU A 104 14.72 12.91 2.10
N VAL A 105 14.19 11.72 1.88
CA VAL A 105 14.70 10.79 0.85
C VAL A 105 14.33 11.30 -0.54
N ARG A 106 15.33 11.65 -1.36
CA ARG A 106 15.15 12.15 -2.74
C ARG A 106 15.71 11.22 -3.83
N ARG A 107 16.10 10.00 -3.47
CA ARG A 107 16.67 9.00 -4.38
C ARG A 107 15.62 7.96 -4.82
N GLY A 108 15.95 7.14 -5.83
CA GLY A 108 15.07 6.08 -6.30
C GLY A 108 13.76 6.63 -6.90
N PRO A 109 12.59 6.00 -6.66
CA PRO A 109 11.32 6.45 -7.23
C PRO A 109 10.88 7.84 -6.73
N TYR A 110 11.39 8.27 -5.58
CA TYR A 110 11.11 9.60 -5.00
C TYR A 110 11.73 10.76 -5.79
N ARG A 111 12.60 10.48 -6.78
CA ARG A 111 13.09 11.50 -7.72
C ARG A 111 12.04 11.93 -8.74
N PHE A 112 11.09 11.04 -9.04
CA PHE A 112 10.08 11.26 -10.08
C PHE A 112 8.76 11.79 -9.53
N MET A 113 8.41 11.41 -8.30
CA MET A 113 7.17 11.79 -7.65
C MET A 113 7.31 11.80 -6.14
N ARG A 114 6.47 12.57 -5.45
CA ARG A 114 6.52 12.73 -3.99
C ARG A 114 6.06 11.48 -3.23
N HIS A 115 5.07 10.75 -3.77
CA HIS A 115 4.45 9.62 -3.08
C HIS A 115 4.35 8.36 -3.96
N PRO A 116 5.48 7.78 -4.38
CA PRO A 116 5.47 6.56 -5.21
C PRO A 116 4.82 5.36 -4.50
N ASN A 117 4.92 5.28 -3.17
CA ASN A 117 4.27 4.25 -2.38
C ASN A 117 2.74 4.23 -2.57
N TYR A 118 2.12 5.42 -2.56
CA TYR A 118 0.67 5.53 -2.72
C TYR A 118 0.22 5.24 -4.15
N LEU A 119 1.02 5.60 -5.16
CA LEU A 119 0.74 5.24 -6.54
C LEU A 119 0.72 3.72 -6.71
N VAL A 120 1.77 3.03 -6.25
CA VAL A 120 1.88 1.57 -6.37
C VAL A 120 0.72 0.88 -5.65
N ALA A 121 0.44 1.27 -4.40
CA ALA A 121 -0.69 0.71 -3.65
C ALA A 121 -2.04 0.92 -4.36
N SER A 122 -2.27 2.10 -4.95
CA SER A 122 -3.51 2.39 -5.67
C SER A 122 -3.65 1.55 -6.94
N LEU A 123 -2.57 1.39 -7.69
CA LEU A 123 -2.57 0.56 -8.89
C LEU A 123 -2.77 -0.92 -8.56
N GLU A 124 -2.21 -1.42 -7.46
CA GLU A 124 -2.44 -2.81 -7.02
C GLU A 124 -3.90 -3.08 -6.69
N ILE A 125 -4.57 -2.14 -5.99
CA ILE A 125 -5.99 -2.23 -5.64
C ILE A 125 -6.86 -2.30 -6.90
N ALA A 126 -6.51 -1.53 -7.93
CA ALA A 126 -7.20 -1.55 -9.21
C ALA A 126 -6.92 -2.82 -10.02
N VAL A 127 -5.66 -3.25 -10.10
CA VAL A 127 -5.22 -4.29 -11.04
C VAL A 127 -5.58 -5.70 -10.57
N LEU A 128 -5.51 -6.00 -9.27
CA LEU A 128 -5.76 -7.38 -8.81
C LEU A 128 -7.18 -7.87 -9.12
N PRO A 129 -8.27 -7.11 -8.86
CA PRO A 129 -9.61 -7.57 -9.21
C PRO A 129 -9.80 -7.69 -10.73
N LEU A 130 -9.15 -6.83 -11.53
CA LEU A 130 -9.17 -6.92 -12.99
C LEU A 130 -8.53 -8.22 -13.51
N ALA A 131 -7.52 -8.74 -12.80
CA ALA A 131 -6.97 -10.06 -13.11
C ALA A 131 -8.02 -11.17 -13.01
N PHE A 132 -9.06 -11.00 -12.20
CA PHE A 132 -10.18 -11.93 -12.07
C PHE A 132 -11.47 -11.45 -12.76
N GLY A 133 -11.38 -10.44 -13.63
CA GLY A 133 -12.54 -9.88 -14.34
C GLY A 133 -13.50 -9.06 -13.47
N GLN A 134 -13.14 -8.77 -12.22
CA GLN A 134 -14.00 -8.08 -11.25
C GLN A 134 -13.87 -6.55 -11.35
N VAL A 135 -14.37 -5.99 -12.46
CA VAL A 135 -14.28 -4.55 -12.76
C VAL A 135 -14.95 -3.70 -11.68
N TRP A 136 -16.10 -4.13 -11.15
CA TRP A 136 -16.81 -3.40 -10.10
C TRP A 136 -16.01 -3.31 -8.79
N ILE A 137 -15.36 -4.40 -8.39
CA ILE A 137 -14.49 -4.41 -7.20
C ILE A 137 -13.30 -3.48 -7.41
N ALA A 138 -12.67 -3.55 -8.59
CA ALA A 138 -11.58 -2.63 -8.94
C ALA A 138 -12.01 -1.16 -8.82
N LEU A 139 -13.18 -0.80 -9.37
CA LEU A 139 -13.66 0.57 -9.36
C LEU A 139 -13.99 1.06 -7.95
N VAL A 140 -14.83 0.32 -7.21
CA VAL A 140 -15.29 0.74 -5.87
C VAL A 140 -14.13 0.91 -4.91
N TRP A 141 -13.21 -0.07 -4.84
CA TRP A 141 -12.08 0.02 -3.92
C TRP A 141 -11.01 1.01 -4.39
N SER A 142 -10.84 1.23 -5.69
CA SER A 142 -9.93 2.28 -6.19
C SER A 142 -10.43 3.67 -5.81
N VAL A 143 -11.74 3.92 -5.91
CA VAL A 143 -12.33 5.20 -5.47
C VAL A 143 -12.18 5.38 -3.96
N ALA A 144 -12.55 4.36 -3.17
CA ALA A 144 -12.39 4.41 -1.72
C ALA A 144 -10.92 4.63 -1.30
N ASN A 145 -10.00 3.94 -1.95
CA ASN A 145 -8.56 4.12 -1.75
C ASN A 145 -8.10 5.53 -2.12
N ALA A 146 -8.53 6.06 -3.27
CA ALA A 146 -8.15 7.40 -3.72
C ALA A 146 -8.61 8.49 -2.75
N LEU A 147 -9.81 8.35 -2.17
CA LEU A 147 -10.31 9.26 -1.14
C LEU A 147 -9.44 9.21 0.12
N LEU A 148 -9.15 8.01 0.63
CA LEU A 148 -8.31 7.84 1.83
C LEU A 148 -6.88 8.34 1.62
N VAL A 149 -6.26 7.97 0.48
CA VAL A 149 -4.91 8.41 0.12
C VAL A 149 -4.86 9.91 -0.09
N GLY A 150 -5.81 10.50 -0.81
CA GLY A 150 -5.84 11.95 -1.05
C GLY A 150 -5.98 12.74 0.25
N TRP A 151 -6.81 12.26 1.18
CA TRP A 151 -6.93 12.86 2.50
C TRP A 151 -5.66 12.68 3.35
N ARG A 152 -5.02 11.51 3.28
CA ARG A 152 -3.75 11.22 3.95
C ARG A 152 -2.60 12.10 3.44
N ILE A 153 -2.47 12.27 2.13
CA ILE A 153 -1.46 13.13 1.51
C ILE A 153 -1.61 14.57 2.01
N ARG A 154 -2.85 15.09 2.13
CA ARG A 154 -3.08 16.45 2.65
C ARG A 154 -2.58 16.63 4.08
N ILE A 155 -2.72 15.61 4.92
CA ILE A 155 -2.22 15.62 6.31
C ILE A 155 -0.70 15.54 6.34
N GLU A 156 -0.13 14.62 5.56
CA GLU A 156 1.31 14.44 5.44
C GLU A 156 1.99 15.73 4.93
N ASP A 157 1.45 16.32 3.86
CA ASP A 157 1.92 17.59 3.33
C ASP A 157 1.79 18.74 4.35
N ARG A 158 0.76 18.73 5.20
CA ARG A 158 0.61 19.73 6.27
C ARG A 158 1.69 19.56 7.35
N ALA A 159 1.95 18.33 7.78
CA ALA A 159 2.98 18.02 8.76
C ALA A 159 4.41 18.29 8.21
N LEU A 160 4.62 18.08 6.91
CA LEU A 160 5.90 18.35 6.25
C LEU A 160 6.12 19.84 5.93
N ARG A 161 5.06 20.64 5.78
CA ARG A 161 5.17 22.11 5.60
C ARG A 161 5.85 22.81 6.78
N GLU A 162 5.71 22.27 7.98
CA GLU A 162 6.38 22.80 9.19
C GLU A 162 7.89 22.51 9.20
N ARG A 163 8.40 21.70 8.26
CA ARG A 163 9.82 21.31 8.16
C ARG A 163 10.53 21.82 6.89
N ARG A 164 9.83 22.57 6.04
CA ARG A 164 10.40 23.21 4.85
C ARG A 164 10.85 24.62 5.17
#